data_AF-A0A9X6N8T4-F1
#
_entry.id   AF-A0A9X6N8T4-F1
#
_cell.length_a   1.000
_cell.length_b   1.000
_cell.length_c   1.000
_cell.angle_alpha   90.00
_cell.angle_beta   90.00
_cell.angle_gamma   90.00
#
_symmetry.space_group_name_H-M   'P 1'
#
loop_
_entity.id
_entity.type
_entity.pdbx_description
1 polymer ?
#
loop_
_entity_poly.entity_id
_entity_poly.type
_entity_poly.pdbx_seq_one_letter_code
_entity_poly.pdbx_strand_id
1 'polypeptide(L)'
;MKILLTIALSFGLVAVFADAKPRAAINDCPPGVPTANCFVAPCQVTTCPGHPYATCRDNYCGGCNAEFYDVNGVNVTGSCKLPAEDECPPGVPIVQCFVDPCQVTKCPAHPGATCRSNFCGGCNAFFFDSNNVNVTSTC
;
A
#
# COMPACT_ATOMS: atom_id res chain seq x y z
N MET A 1 0.59 -60.39 3.44
CA MET A 1 -0.29 -61.52 3.80
C MET A 1 -1.66 -60.94 4.12
N LYS A 2 -2.69 -61.34 3.36
CA LYS A 2 -4.07 -60.81 3.40
C LYS A 2 -4.75 -61.15 4.72
N ILE A 3 -5.53 -60.23 5.30
CA ILE A 3 -6.89 -60.54 5.79
C ILE A 3 -7.78 -59.31 5.58
N LEU A 4 -8.63 -59.36 4.54
CA LEU A 4 -9.85 -58.57 4.49
C LEU A 4 -10.86 -59.24 5.43
N LEU A 5 -11.53 -58.47 6.29
CA LEU A 5 -12.80 -58.87 6.86
C LEU A 5 -13.80 -57.73 6.69
N THR A 6 -14.65 -57.86 5.67
CA THR A 6 -15.83 -57.04 5.43
C THR A 6 -16.95 -57.44 6.39
N ILE A 7 -17.48 -56.49 7.17
CA ILE A 7 -18.85 -56.57 7.69
C ILE A 7 -19.46 -55.17 7.51
N ALA A 8 -20.45 -55.10 6.63
CA ALA A 8 -21.27 -53.92 6.38
C ALA A 8 -22.31 -53.78 7.47
N LEU A 9 -22.47 -52.58 8.05
CA LEU A 9 -23.67 -52.13 8.76
C LEU A 9 -23.71 -50.59 8.78
N SER A 10 -24.60 -50.06 7.94
CA SER A 10 -25.49 -48.92 8.12
C SER A 10 -25.20 -47.87 9.21
N PHE A 11 -25.22 -46.61 8.80
CA PHE A 11 -25.26 -45.36 9.59
C PHE A 11 -24.02 -45.01 10.40
N GLY A 12 -23.37 -43.91 10.00
CA GLY A 12 -22.52 -43.15 10.91
C GLY A 12 -21.26 -42.62 10.27
N LEU A 13 -21.17 -41.28 10.24
CA LEU A 13 -19.96 -40.49 10.09
C LEU A 13 -19.12 -40.79 8.83
N VAL A 14 -19.40 -40.04 7.76
CA VAL A 14 -18.31 -39.66 6.85
C VAL A 14 -17.30 -38.92 7.73
N ALA A 15 -16.18 -39.57 8.04
CA ALA A 15 -15.01 -38.87 8.55
C ALA A 15 -14.55 -37.95 7.42
N VAL A 16 -15.06 -36.71 7.43
CA VAL A 16 -14.44 -35.62 6.70
C VAL A 16 -13.11 -35.42 7.41
N PHE A 17 -12.05 -36.01 6.88
CA PHE A 17 -10.70 -35.57 7.18
C PHE A 17 -10.58 -34.20 6.54
N ALA A 18 -11.04 -33.17 7.27
CA ALA A 18 -10.60 -31.83 7.00
C ALA A 18 -9.11 -31.85 7.29
N ASP A 19 -8.30 -31.84 6.23
CA ASP A 19 -6.90 -31.44 6.31
C ASP A 19 -6.89 -29.98 6.77
N ALA A 20 -7.08 -29.78 8.07
CA ALA A 20 -6.78 -28.53 8.73
C ALA A 20 -5.28 -28.35 8.57
N LYS A 21 -4.89 -27.65 7.50
CA LYS A 21 -3.52 -27.18 7.27
C LYS A 21 -3.05 -26.60 8.61
N PRO A 22 -2.01 -27.18 9.24
CA PRO A 22 -1.55 -26.69 10.53
C PRO A 22 -1.29 -25.19 10.38
N ARG A 23 -1.89 -24.42 11.28
CA ARG A 23 -1.61 -22.99 11.39
C ARG A 23 -0.11 -22.89 11.59
N ALA A 24 0.60 -22.45 10.55
CA ALA A 24 2.05 -22.44 10.50
C ALA A 24 2.57 -21.85 11.81
N ALA A 25 3.48 -22.58 12.46
CA ALA A 25 4.15 -22.07 13.63
C ALA A 25 4.79 -20.73 13.25
N ILE A 26 4.66 -19.78 14.15
CA ILE A 26 5.10 -18.38 14.13
C ILE A 26 6.58 -18.13 13.73
N ASN A 27 7.36 -19.14 13.32
CA ASN A 27 8.79 -19.03 13.00
C ASN A 27 9.30 -19.91 11.82
N ASP A 28 8.46 -20.58 11.03
CA ASP A 28 8.97 -21.39 9.90
C ASP A 28 9.26 -20.52 8.67
N CYS A 29 10.44 -19.91 8.67
CA CYS A 29 10.98 -19.25 7.50
C CYS A 29 11.37 -20.28 6.41
N PRO A 30 11.35 -19.89 5.13
CA PRO A 30 11.82 -20.77 4.06
C PRO A 30 13.25 -21.28 4.31
N PRO A 31 13.62 -22.47 3.80
CA PRO A 31 14.96 -23.02 3.98
C PRO A 31 16.06 -22.03 3.56
N GLY A 32 17.04 -21.82 4.43
CA GLY A 32 18.13 -20.87 4.20
C GLY A 32 17.81 -19.40 4.54
N VAL A 33 16.58 -19.09 4.97
CA VAL A 33 16.20 -17.75 5.43
C VAL A 33 16.24 -17.70 6.96
N PRO A 34 17.09 -16.86 7.57
CA PRO A 34 17.16 -16.73 9.01
C PRO A 34 15.94 -16.00 9.58
N THR A 35 15.55 -16.35 10.80
CA THR A 35 14.57 -15.61 11.59
C THR A 35 15.26 -14.47 12.34
N ALA A 36 14.72 -13.26 12.26
CA ALA A 36 15.20 -12.08 12.97
C ALA A 36 14.58 -11.98 14.37
N ASN A 37 15.36 -11.54 15.35
CA ASN A 37 14.88 -11.18 16.68
C ASN A 37 14.85 -9.65 16.80
N CYS A 38 13.65 -9.06 16.71
CA CYS A 38 13.47 -7.62 16.65
C CYS A 38 13.29 -7.03 18.06
N PHE A 39 13.82 -5.83 18.29
CA PHE A 39 13.61 -5.13 19.56
C PHE A 39 12.15 -4.74 19.79
N VAL A 40 11.43 -4.43 18.70
CA VAL A 40 9.99 -4.12 18.67
C VAL A 40 9.36 -4.88 17.51
N ALA A 41 8.09 -5.28 17.64
CA ALA A 41 7.39 -5.96 16.54
C ALA A 41 7.24 -4.99 15.35
N PRO A 42 7.52 -5.41 14.11
CA PRO A 42 7.45 -4.54 12.92
C PRO A 42 6.13 -3.79 12.78
N CYS A 43 5.00 -4.45 13.06
CA CYS A 43 3.67 -3.85 12.99
C CYS A 43 3.35 -2.85 14.11
N GLN A 44 4.15 -2.81 15.18
CA GLN A 44 3.99 -1.79 16.23
C GLN A 44 4.61 -0.44 15.83
N VAL A 45 5.55 -0.43 14.90
CA VAL A 45 6.31 0.77 14.50
C VAL A 45 6.12 1.18 13.04
N THR A 46 5.40 0.37 12.26
CA THR A 46 5.19 0.61 10.82
C THR A 46 3.70 0.85 10.53
N THR A 47 3.43 1.80 9.64
CA THR A 47 2.08 2.11 9.17
C THR A 47 2.03 2.07 7.64
N CYS A 48 0.84 1.91 7.07
CA CYS A 48 0.61 1.92 5.62
C CYS A 48 -0.35 3.05 5.21
N PRO A 49 0.12 4.31 5.12
CA PRO A 49 -0.71 5.47 4.79
C PRO A 49 -1.55 5.34 3.51
N GLY A 50 -1.02 4.70 2.47
CA GLY A 50 -1.74 4.44 1.21
C GLY A 50 -2.93 3.47 1.35
N HIS A 51 -2.95 2.66 2.43
CA HIS A 51 -4.02 1.72 2.74
C HIS A 51 -4.36 1.76 4.24
N PRO A 52 -5.08 2.79 4.72
CA PRO A 52 -5.30 3.02 6.16
C PRO A 52 -6.12 1.91 6.85
N TYR A 53 -6.86 1.11 6.08
CA TYR A 53 -7.66 -0.02 6.57
C TYR A 53 -6.95 -1.37 6.41
N ALA A 54 -5.70 -1.38 5.95
CA ALA A 54 -4.95 -2.63 5.81
C ALA A 54 -4.62 -3.24 7.16
N THR A 55 -4.70 -4.56 7.25
CA THR A 55 -4.25 -5.33 8.40
C THR A 55 -2.74 -5.58 8.28
N CYS A 56 -1.99 -5.21 9.30
CA CYS A 56 -0.55 -5.50 9.39
C CYS A 56 -0.29 -6.91 9.93
N ARG A 57 0.71 -7.61 9.39
CA ARG A 57 1.23 -8.89 9.87
C ARG A 57 2.74 -8.80 10.03
N ASP A 58 3.24 -9.22 11.19
CA ASP A 58 4.68 -9.28 11.45
C ASP A 58 5.31 -10.42 10.63
N ASN A 59 6.40 -10.12 9.92
CA ASN A 59 7.21 -11.10 9.22
C ASN A 59 8.68 -10.99 9.67
N TYR A 60 9.11 -12.00 10.43
CA TYR A 60 10.46 -12.09 11.01
C TYR A 60 11.46 -12.82 10.08
N CYS A 61 11.07 -13.22 8.87
CA CYS A 61 11.93 -13.94 7.96
C CYS A 61 12.82 -13.01 7.16
N GLY A 62 14.14 -13.19 7.25
CA GLY A 62 15.14 -12.36 6.59
C GLY A 62 15.27 -10.95 7.17
N GLY A 63 14.50 -10.59 8.19
CA GLY A 63 14.49 -9.26 8.79
C GLY A 63 13.24 -8.99 9.64
N CYS A 64 13.12 -7.74 10.09
CA CYS A 64 11.98 -7.21 10.84
C CYS A 64 11.02 -6.53 9.87
N ASN A 65 10.14 -7.30 9.21
CA ASN A 65 9.29 -6.79 8.13
C ASN A 65 7.83 -6.65 8.59
N ALA A 66 7.15 -5.61 8.12
CA ALA A 66 5.72 -5.41 8.28
C ALA A 66 5.02 -5.64 6.94
N GLU A 67 4.12 -6.62 6.87
CA GLU A 67 3.34 -6.91 5.68
C GLU A 67 1.91 -6.42 5.83
N PHE A 68 1.42 -5.65 4.87
CA PHE A 68 0.09 -5.06 4.91
C PHE A 68 -0.84 -5.76 3.92
N TYR A 69 -2.05 -6.07 4.38
CA TYR A 69 -3.08 -6.76 3.60
C TYR A 69 -4.37 -5.98 3.59
N ASP A 70 -4.99 -5.82 2.42
CA ASP A 70 -6.30 -5.19 2.31
C ASP A 70 -7.43 -6.08 2.91
N VAL A 71 -8.67 -5.58 2.86
CA VAL A 71 -9.86 -6.30 3.36
C VAL A 71 -10.15 -7.60 2.60
N ASN A 72 -9.60 -7.76 1.39
CA ASN A 72 -9.72 -8.96 0.57
C ASN A 72 -8.55 -9.93 0.80
N GLY A 73 -7.57 -9.57 1.63
CA GLY A 73 -6.38 -10.37 1.90
C GLY A 73 -5.29 -10.24 0.82
N VAL A 74 -5.33 -9.20 -0.02
CA VAL A 74 -4.28 -8.90 -1.02
C VAL A 74 -3.12 -8.17 -0.34
N ASN A 75 -1.88 -8.59 -0.62
CA ASN A 75 -0.69 -7.91 -0.09
C ASN A 75 -0.52 -6.54 -0.78
N VAL A 76 -0.57 -5.47 0.01
CA VAL A 76 -0.46 -4.07 -0.42
C VAL A 76 0.80 -3.37 0.11
N THR A 77 1.76 -4.14 0.64
CA THR A 77 2.99 -3.61 1.27
C THR A 77 3.76 -2.66 0.35
N GLY A 78 3.79 -2.94 -0.97
CA GLY A 78 4.46 -2.10 -1.97
C GLY A 78 3.74 -0.79 -2.30
N SER A 79 2.48 -0.64 -1.90
CA SER A 79 1.61 0.51 -2.19
C SER A 79 1.29 1.31 -0.92
N CYS A 80 2.09 1.17 0.12
CA CYS A 80 1.87 1.84 1.40
C CYS A 80 2.18 3.33 1.40
N LYS A 81 2.81 3.85 0.35
CA LYS A 81 2.98 5.29 0.18
C LYS A 81 1.63 5.91 -0.16
N LEU A 82 1.28 7.00 0.53
CA LEU A 82 0.32 7.93 -0.05
C LEU A 82 0.87 8.36 -1.41
N PRO A 83 0.03 8.62 -2.42
CA PRO A 83 0.47 9.45 -3.53
C PRO A 83 1.05 10.71 -2.89
N ALA A 84 2.36 10.92 -2.99
CA ALA A 84 2.92 12.13 -2.45
C ALA A 84 2.24 13.26 -3.23
N GLU A 85 1.63 14.22 -2.53
CA GLU A 85 1.16 15.45 -3.17
C GLU A 85 2.29 16.17 -3.94
N ASP A 86 3.54 15.75 -3.72
CA ASP A 86 4.76 16.27 -4.31
C ASP A 86 5.48 15.31 -5.29
N GLU A 87 4.96 14.10 -5.56
CA GLU A 87 5.60 13.20 -6.53
C GLU A 87 5.07 13.48 -7.94
N CYS A 88 5.98 13.96 -8.79
CA CYS A 88 5.71 14.11 -10.21
C CYS A 88 5.46 12.76 -10.89
N PRO A 89 4.72 12.75 -12.03
CA PRO A 89 4.51 11.54 -12.80
C PRO A 89 5.84 10.84 -13.15
N PRO A 90 5.85 9.50 -13.31
CA PRO A 90 7.07 8.77 -13.66
C PRO A 90 7.77 9.36 -14.89
N GLY A 91 9.09 9.61 -14.77
CA GLY A 91 9.90 10.22 -15.82
C GLY A 91 9.83 11.75 -15.88
N VAL A 92 9.03 12.40 -15.04
CA VAL A 92 8.97 13.86 -14.93
C VAL A 92 9.77 14.32 -13.70
N PRO A 93 10.84 15.11 -13.88
CA PRO A 93 11.64 15.57 -12.74
C PRO A 93 10.95 16.70 -11.98
N ILE A 94 11.25 16.81 -10.68
CA ILE A 94 10.94 18.01 -9.88
C ILE A 94 11.99 19.08 -10.21
N VAL A 95 11.54 20.30 -10.52
CA VAL A 95 12.39 21.45 -10.82
C VAL A 95 12.42 22.40 -9.62
N GLN A 96 13.63 22.79 -9.20
CA GLN A 96 13.84 23.80 -8.16
C GLN A 96 13.79 25.20 -8.79
N CYS A 97 12.68 25.90 -8.60
CA CYS A 97 12.48 27.24 -9.14
C CYS A 97 13.16 28.30 -8.27
N PHE A 98 13.67 29.37 -8.90
CA PHE A 98 14.24 30.50 -8.16
C PHE A 98 13.17 31.28 -7.36
N VAL A 99 11.95 31.34 -7.90
CA VAL A 99 10.78 31.96 -7.26
C VAL A 99 9.59 31.02 -7.43
N ASP A 100 8.67 31.06 -6.46
CA ASP A 100 7.40 30.36 -6.55
C ASP A 100 6.59 30.86 -7.77
N PRO A 101 6.18 29.98 -8.71
CA PRO A 101 5.39 30.35 -9.89
C PRO A 101 4.14 31.16 -9.56
N CYS A 102 3.47 30.89 -8.44
CA CYS A 102 2.25 31.58 -8.02
C CYS A 102 2.51 32.97 -7.43
N GLN A 103 3.75 33.29 -7.08
CA GLN A 103 4.12 34.65 -6.67
C GLN A 103 4.34 35.58 -7.85
N VAL A 104 4.74 35.04 -9.01
CA VAL A 104 5.10 35.83 -10.20
C VAL A 104 4.07 35.77 -11.32
N THR A 105 3.14 34.82 -11.25
CA THR A 105 2.10 34.61 -12.29
C THR A 105 0.73 35.04 -11.77
N LYS A 106 -0.07 35.65 -12.63
CA LYS A 106 -1.47 36.02 -12.36
C LYS A 106 -2.38 35.57 -13.50
N CYS A 107 -3.67 35.42 -13.22
CA CYS A 107 -4.69 35.12 -14.22
C CYS A 107 -5.70 36.28 -14.32
N PRO A 108 -5.49 37.26 -15.23
CA PRO A 108 -6.34 38.46 -15.30
C PRO A 108 -7.80 38.17 -15.63
N ALA A 109 -8.06 37.13 -16.43
CA ALA A 109 -9.40 36.69 -16.78
C ALA A 109 -10.18 36.12 -15.59
N HIS A 110 -9.47 35.59 -14.57
CA HIS A 110 -10.05 34.99 -13.37
C HIS A 110 -9.39 35.55 -12.11
N PRO A 111 -9.66 36.82 -11.74
CA PRO A 111 -8.97 37.50 -10.64
C PRO A 111 -9.23 36.88 -9.26
N GLY A 112 -10.30 36.08 -9.11
CA GLY A 112 -10.61 35.32 -7.89
C GLY A 112 -10.06 33.89 -7.88
N ALA A 113 -9.33 33.47 -8.91
CA ALA A 113 -8.80 32.11 -8.97
C ALA A 113 -7.68 31.90 -7.94
N THR A 114 -7.70 30.74 -7.30
CA THR A 114 -6.62 30.27 -6.42
C THR A 114 -5.50 29.69 -7.27
N CYS A 115 -4.27 30.20 -7.07
CA CYS A 115 -3.09 29.66 -7.73
C CYS A 115 -2.52 28.48 -6.93
N ARG A 116 -2.10 27.42 -7.63
CA ARG A 116 -1.35 26.28 -7.09
C ARG A 116 -0.10 26.06 -7.91
N SER A 117 1.03 26.05 -7.24
CA SER A 117 2.34 25.85 -7.87
C SER A 117 2.54 24.38 -8.20
N ASN A 118 3.14 24.12 -9.36
CA ASN A 118 3.51 22.77 -9.77
C ASN A 118 4.95 22.80 -10.28
N PHE A 119 5.79 22.03 -9.62
CA PHE A 119 7.23 21.94 -9.87
C PHE A 119 7.62 20.76 -10.79
N CYS A 120 6.63 20.06 -11.35
CA CYS A 120 6.85 18.90 -12.22
C CYS A 120 7.14 19.33 -13.64
N GLY A 121 8.33 18.96 -14.12
CA GLY A 121 8.80 19.28 -15.47
C GLY A 121 9.08 20.77 -15.70
N GLY A 122 8.86 21.63 -14.71
CA GLY A 122 9.04 23.07 -14.82
C GLY A 122 8.46 23.86 -13.64
N CYS A 123 8.50 25.17 -13.77
CA CYS A 123 7.98 26.14 -12.80
C CYS A 123 6.58 26.60 -13.24
N ASN A 124 5.56 25.81 -12.92
CA ASN A 124 4.20 26.01 -13.46
C ASN A 124 3.27 26.62 -12.40
N ALA A 125 2.37 27.49 -12.84
CA ALA A 125 1.29 28.04 -12.04
C ALA A 125 -0.05 27.58 -12.61
N PHE A 126 -0.83 26.84 -11.81
CA PHE A 126 -2.18 26.43 -12.17
C PHE A 126 -3.22 27.23 -11.41
N PHE A 127 -4.21 27.77 -12.11
CA PHE A 127 -5.27 28.59 -11.55
C PHE A 127 -6.58 27.81 -11.47
N PHE A 128 -7.22 27.86 -10.31
CA PHE A 128 -8.47 27.16 -10.04
C PHE A 128 -9.54 28.15 -9.61
N ASP A 129 -10.74 28.05 -10.18
CA ASP A 129 -11.88 28.85 -9.76
C ASP A 129 -12.40 28.42 -8.35
N SER A 130 -13.45 29.08 -7.87
CA SER A 130 -14.11 28.75 -6.60
C SER A 130 -14.69 27.33 -6.55
N ASN A 131 -14.93 26.70 -7.70
CA ASN A 131 -15.43 25.34 -7.82
C ASN A 131 -14.30 24.31 -7.98
N ASN A 132 -13.04 24.73 -7.82
CA ASN A 132 -11.84 23.92 -8.07
C ASN A 132 -11.69 23.44 -9.52
N VAL A 133 -12.25 24.16 -10.49
CA VAL A 133 -12.04 23.89 -11.92
C VAL A 133 -10.76 24.59 -12.38
N ASN A 134 -9.88 23.85 -13.08
CA ASN A 134 -8.65 24.41 -13.64
C ASN A 134 -8.99 25.36 -14.81
N VAL A 135 -8.70 26.65 -14.63
CA VAL A 135 -8.96 27.73 -15.60
C VAL A 135 -7.68 28.27 -16.23
N THR A 136 -6.54 27.62 -16.02
CA THR A 136 -5.21 28.08 -16.47
C THR A 136 -5.14 28.38 -17.97
N SER A 137 -5.83 27.61 -18.82
CA SER A 137 -5.87 27.80 -20.27
C SER A 137 -6.70 29.00 -20.74
N THR A 138 -7.45 29.61 -19.83
CA THR A 138 -8.29 30.79 -20.07
C THR A 138 -7.79 32.04 -19.34
N CYS A 139 -6.59 31.93 -18.77
CA CYS A 139 -5.75 33.08 -18.46
C CYS A 139 -5.13 33.61 -19.77
#